data_AF-A0A453QX92-F1
#
_entry.id   AF-A0A453QX92-F1
#
_cell.length_a   1.000
_cell.length_b   1.000
_cell.length_c   1.000
_cell.angle_alpha   90.00
_cell.angle_beta   90.00
_cell.angle_gamma   90.00
#
_symmetry.space_group_name_H-M   'P 1'
#
loop_
_entity.id
_entity.type
_entity.pdbx_description
1 polymer ?
#
loop_
_entity_poly.entity_id
_entity_poly.type
_entity_poly.pdbx_seq_one_letter_code
_entity_poly.pdbx_strand_id
1 'polypeptide(L)'
;CRIGVVEGSWMVGIIDELRMPVDGISFHPILVDTKTRFKATIPSEAQKRNGRLQLMCYKYLWDSSISEKFPAENFFSYFDLNPDFLLSDDVKRYISSIGFNAQTFGDVMKFYKITCHTLSRSQEQLILR
;
A
#
# COMPACT_ATOMS: atom_id res chain seq x y z
N CYS A 1 -5.04 0.59 0.90
CA CYS A 1 -4.77 -0.09 -0.39
C CYS A 1 -3.34 0.23 -0.82
N ARG A 2 -2.60 -0.76 -1.33
CA ARG A 2 -1.23 -0.64 -1.85
C ARG A 2 -1.18 -1.30 -3.22
N ILE A 3 -0.44 -0.69 -4.13
CA ILE A 3 -0.18 -1.21 -5.48
C ILE A 3 1.33 -1.26 -5.71
N GLY A 4 1.78 -2.31 -6.38
CA GLY A 4 3.19 -2.49 -6.73
C GLY A 4 3.37 -3.59 -7.77
N VAL A 5 4.61 -3.72 -8.26
CA VAL A 5 5.02 -4.82 -9.12
C VAL A 5 5.75 -5.85 -8.26
N VAL A 6 5.37 -7.12 -8.38
CA VAL A 6 5.97 -8.26 -7.69
C VAL A 6 6.28 -9.30 -8.74
N GLU A 7 7.56 -9.67 -8.91
CA GLU A 7 7.98 -10.68 -9.89
C GLU A 7 7.39 -10.43 -11.30
N GLY A 8 7.39 -9.16 -11.74
CA GLY A 8 6.86 -8.73 -13.04
C GLY A 8 5.33 -8.61 -13.14
N SER A 9 4.59 -8.92 -12.07
CA SER A 9 3.12 -8.83 -12.03
C SER A 9 2.64 -7.65 -11.20
N TRP A 10 1.66 -6.89 -11.73
CA TRP A 10 0.98 -5.86 -10.95
C TRP A 10 0.07 -6.49 -9.91
N MET A 11 0.28 -6.14 -8.64
CA MET A 11 -0.52 -6.61 -7.53
C MET A 11 -1.11 -5.43 -6.76
N VAL A 12 -2.34 -5.62 -6.29
CA VAL A 12 -3.06 -4.69 -5.43
C VAL A 12 -3.46 -5.41 -4.15
N GLY A 13 -3.20 -4.79 -3.00
CA GLY A 13 -3.52 -5.34 -1.69
C GLY A 13 -4.18 -4.32 -0.79
N ILE A 14 -5.07 -4.77 0.10
CA ILE A 14 -5.66 -3.94 1.15
C ILE A 14 -5.12 -4.46 2.48
N ILE A 15 -4.29 -3.64 3.12
CA ILE A 15 -3.81 -3.88 4.48
C ILE A 15 -4.91 -3.40 5.42
N ASP A 16 -5.38 -4.29 6.30
CA ASP A 16 -6.46 -3.98 7.24
C ASP A 16 -6.01 -2.97 8.30
N GLU A 17 -4.86 -3.23 8.92
CA GLU A 17 -4.34 -2.40 10.00
C GLU A 17 -2.81 -2.30 9.93
N LEU A 18 -2.32 -1.07 10.11
CA LEU A 18 -0.90 -0.74 10.24
C LEU A 18 -0.67 -0.16 11.64
N ARG A 19 0.01 -0.90 12.51
CA ARG A 19 0.32 -0.43 13.87
C ARG A 19 1.67 0.27 13.90
N MET A 20 1.65 1.52 14.33
CA MET A 20 2.88 2.27 14.63
C MET A 20 3.33 1.92 16.06
N PRO A 21 4.59 1.51 16.28
CA PRO A 21 5.10 1.31 17.63
C PRO A 21 5.06 2.64 18.40
N VAL A 22 4.60 2.58 19.65
CA VAL A 22 4.38 3.77 20.50
C VAL A 22 5.59 4.03 21.42
N ASP A 23 6.53 3.07 21.48
CA ASP A 23 7.66 3.08 22.40
C ASP A 23 8.79 4.04 22.01
N GLY A 24 8.73 4.64 20.81
CA GLY A 24 9.74 5.58 20.31
C GLY A 24 11.10 4.93 20.00
N ILE A 25 11.22 3.61 20.14
CA ILE A 25 12.45 2.85 19.88
C ILE A 25 12.42 2.30 18.45
N SER A 26 11.26 1.82 18.00
CA SER A 26 11.06 1.32 16.63
C SER A 26 10.13 2.25 15.85
N PHE A 27 10.58 2.71 14.69
CA PHE A 27 9.74 3.46 13.74
C PHE A 27 9.11 2.56 12.68
N HIS A 28 9.35 1.25 12.76
CA HIS A 28 8.90 0.29 11.74
C HIS A 28 7.48 -0.18 12.06
N PRO A 29 6.51 -0.01 11.15
CA PRO A 29 5.15 -0.45 11.39
C PRO A 29 5.02 -1.97 11.44
N ILE A 30 4.01 -2.45 12.16
CA ILE A 30 3.61 -3.85 12.20
C ILE A 30 2.34 -4.01 11.34
N LEU A 31 2.37 -4.97 10.42
CA LEU A 31 1.23 -5.31 9.57
C LEU A 31 0.30 -6.29 10.29
N VAL A 32 -0.98 -5.95 10.34
CA VAL A 32 -2.02 -6.75 10.98
C VAL A 32 -3.13 -7.02 9.98
N ASP A 33 -3.48 -8.29 9.80
CA ASP A 33 -4.61 -8.73 8.98
C ASP A 33 -5.67 -9.33 9.91
N THR A 34 -6.91 -8.85 9.80
CA THR A 34 -8.02 -9.29 10.65
C THR A 34 -9.00 -10.13 9.83
N LYS A 35 -9.11 -11.42 10.15
CA LYS A 35 -10.06 -12.31 9.49
C LYS A 35 -11.38 -12.38 10.23
N THR A 36 -12.34 -11.57 9.80
CA THR A 36 -13.72 -11.67 10.28
C THR A 36 -14.41 -12.90 9.69
N ARG A 37 -15.16 -13.64 10.53
CA ARG A 37 -15.92 -14.82 10.12
C ARG A 37 -17.38 -14.64 10.47
N PHE A 38 -18.25 -15.07 9.57
CA PHE A 38 -19.69 -15.07 9.80
C PHE A 38 -20.11 -16.05 10.92
N LYS A 39 -19.39 -17.17 11.09
CA LYS A 39 -19.58 -18.12 12.20
C LYS A 39 -18.35 -18.13 13.11
N ALA A 40 -18.59 -18.14 14.42
CA ALA A 40 -17.55 -18.24 15.46
C ALA A 40 -16.94 -19.65 15.52
N THR A 41 -16.20 -20.02 14.46
CA THR A 41 -15.50 -21.29 14.35
C THR A 41 -13.99 -21.04 14.31
N ILE A 42 -13.23 -21.90 14.99
CA ILE A 42 -11.77 -21.86 14.99
C ILE A 42 -11.26 -22.02 13.54
N PRO A 43 -10.27 -21.21 13.12
CA PRO A 43 -9.64 -21.38 11.82
C PRO A 43 -9.06 -22.77 11.59
N SER A 44 -9.42 -23.39 10.47
CA SER A 44 -8.67 -24.55 9.96
C SER A 44 -7.24 -24.14 9.61
N GLU A 45 -6.33 -25.12 9.58
CA GLU A 45 -4.94 -24.86 9.21
C GLU A 45 -4.78 -24.29 7.80
N ALA A 46 -5.63 -24.71 6.84
CA ALA A 46 -5.65 -24.14 5.50
C ALA A 46 -5.96 -22.63 5.52
N GLN A 47 -6.94 -22.22 6.33
CA GLN A 47 -7.30 -20.81 6.46
C GLN A 47 -6.19 -19.99 7.12
N LYS A 48 -5.54 -20.55 8.15
CA LYS A 48 -4.38 -19.89 8.78
C LYS A 48 -3.21 -19.75 7.80
N ARG A 49 -2.93 -20.77 6.99
CA ARG A 49 -1.89 -20.72 5.94
C ARG A 49 -2.20 -19.64 4.91
N ASN A 50 -3.44 -19.55 4.43
CA ASN A 50 -3.83 -18.52 3.46
C ASN A 50 -3.70 -17.11 4.05
N GLY A 51 -4.13 -16.90 5.31
CA GLY A 51 -3.96 -15.62 6.00
C GLY A 51 -2.49 -15.23 6.16
N ARG A 52 -1.62 -16.18 6.53
CA ARG A 52 -0.16 -15.95 6.59
C ARG A 52 0.43 -15.61 5.23
N LEU A 53 0.06 -16.34 4.18
CA LEU A 53 0.53 -16.07 2.81
C LEU A 53 0.14 -14.65 2.37
N GLN A 54 -1.10 -14.25 2.62
CA GLN A 54 -1.57 -12.91 2.31
C GLN A 54 -0.78 -11.83 3.06
N LEU A 55 -0.53 -12.03 4.36
CA LEU A 55 0.33 -11.14 5.16
C LEU A 55 1.75 -11.04 4.58
N MET A 56 2.33 -12.16 4.13
CA MET A 56 3.65 -12.15 3.47
C MET A 56 3.61 -11.35 2.17
N CYS A 57 2.58 -11.51 1.33
CA CYS A 57 2.40 -10.70 0.13
C CYS A 57 2.26 -9.21 0.45
N TYR A 58 1.55 -8.86 1.53
CA TYR A 58 1.39 -7.47 1.96
C TYR A 58 2.68 -6.86 2.48
N LYS A 59 3.47 -7.62 3.25
CA LYS A 59 4.82 -7.21 3.66
C LYS A 59 5.70 -6.96 2.46
N TYR A 60 5.72 -7.89 1.50
CA TYR A 60 6.51 -7.74 0.29
C TYR A 60 6.09 -6.49 -0.50
N LEU A 61 4.78 -6.29 -0.73
CA LEU A 61 4.27 -5.09 -1.40
C LEU A 61 4.62 -3.79 -0.66
N TRP A 62 4.50 -3.79 0.67
CA TRP A 62 4.87 -2.64 1.49
C TRP A 62 6.36 -2.32 1.36
N ASP A 63 7.22 -3.30 1.62
CA ASP A 63 8.66 -3.11 1.63
C ASP A 63 9.18 -2.73 0.24
N SER A 64 8.72 -3.40 -0.83
CA SER A 64 9.10 -3.07 -2.22
C SER A 64 8.66 -1.66 -2.63
N SER A 65 7.50 -1.20 -2.17
CA SER A 65 7.03 0.16 -2.47
C SER A 65 7.93 1.26 -1.89
N ILE A 66 8.72 0.93 -0.85
CA ILE A 66 9.65 1.83 -0.18
C ILE A 66 11.05 1.70 -0.77
N SER A 67 11.54 0.47 -0.99
CA SER A 67 12.92 0.21 -1.37
C SER A 67 13.22 0.46 -2.85
N GLU A 68 12.32 0.04 -3.74
CA GLU A 68 12.63 0.00 -5.18
C GLU A 68 12.15 1.25 -5.93
N LYS A 69 11.51 2.18 -5.21
CA LYS A 69 10.76 3.32 -5.75
C LYS A 69 9.63 2.84 -6.66
N PHE A 70 8.42 3.35 -6.45
CA PHE A 70 7.30 2.97 -7.31
C PHE A 70 7.61 3.26 -8.80
N PRO A 71 7.53 2.25 -9.71
CA PRO A 71 7.94 2.39 -11.10
C PRO A 71 6.83 3.07 -11.92
N ALA A 72 6.68 4.38 -11.70
CA ALA A 72 5.59 5.18 -12.25
C ALA A 72 5.57 5.18 -13.79
N GLU A 73 6.73 5.21 -14.45
CA GLU A 73 6.83 5.21 -15.90
C GLU A 73 6.28 3.89 -16.48
N ASN A 74 6.66 2.76 -15.87
CA ASN A 74 6.12 1.44 -16.24
C ASN A 74 4.63 1.34 -15.90
N PHE A 75 4.17 1.96 -14.82
CA PHE A 75 2.74 2.00 -14.47
C PHE A 75 1.91 2.69 -15.55
N PHE A 76 2.31 3.90 -15.96
CA PHE A 76 1.60 4.64 -17.00
C PHE A 76 1.60 3.88 -18.33
N SER A 77 2.76 3.34 -18.72
CA SER A 77 2.89 2.55 -19.96
C SER A 77 2.06 1.26 -19.94
N TYR A 78 2.13 0.48 -18.86
CA TYR A 78 1.43 -0.80 -18.76
C TYR A 78 -0.10 -0.66 -18.80
N PHE A 79 -0.64 0.37 -18.14
CA PHE A 79 -2.08 0.60 -18.07
C PHE A 79 -2.60 1.55 -19.16
N ASP A 80 -1.76 1.98 -20.10
CA ASP A 80 -2.09 2.95 -21.16
C ASP A 80 -2.72 4.25 -20.59
N LEU A 81 -2.05 4.81 -19.58
CA LEU A 81 -2.52 5.99 -18.85
C LEU A 81 -1.67 7.20 -19.24
N ASN A 82 -2.34 8.33 -19.51
CA ASN A 82 -1.67 9.59 -19.80
C ASN A 82 -1.35 10.35 -18.50
N PRO A 83 -0.07 10.54 -18.13
CA PRO A 83 0.30 11.30 -16.94
C PRO A 83 -0.08 12.79 -17.02
N ASP A 84 -0.17 13.36 -18.22
CA ASP A 84 -0.51 14.78 -18.43
C ASP A 84 -2.02 15.03 -18.45
N PHE A 85 -2.83 13.99 -18.23
CA PHE A 85 -4.27 14.12 -18.15
C PHE A 85 -4.66 15.02 -16.96
N LEU A 86 -5.41 16.08 -17.27
CA LEU A 86 -5.87 17.03 -16.26
C LEU A 86 -6.91 16.40 -15.35
N LEU A 87 -6.74 16.62 -14.05
CA LEU A 87 -7.72 16.21 -13.06
C LEU A 87 -9.00 17.05 -13.20
N SER A 88 -10.16 16.47 -12.86
CA SER A 88 -11.40 17.22 -12.77
C SER A 88 -11.35 18.27 -11.65
N ASP A 89 -12.16 19.31 -11.76
CA ASP A 89 -12.19 20.40 -10.77
C ASP A 89 -12.53 19.91 -9.36
N ASP A 90 -13.41 18.91 -9.24
CA ASP A 90 -13.75 18.31 -7.94
C ASP A 90 -12.55 17.61 -7.30
N VAL A 91 -11.77 16.87 -8.11
CA VAL A 91 -10.55 16.21 -7.63
C VAL A 91 -9.50 17.25 -7.25
N LYS A 92 -9.32 18.31 -8.05
CA LYS A 92 -8.40 19.41 -7.74
C LYS A 92 -8.77 20.12 -6.43
N ARG A 93 -10.06 20.42 -6.22
CA ARG A 93 -10.56 21.01 -4.97
C ARG A 93 -10.30 20.11 -3.78
N TYR A 94 -10.58 18.81 -3.90
CA TYR A 94 -10.33 17.85 -2.83
C TYR A 94 -8.83 17.79 -2.47
N ILE A 95 -7.95 17.63 -3.46
CA ILE A 95 -6.50 17.57 -3.26
C ILE A 95 -5.98 18.87 -2.63
N SER A 96 -6.48 20.03 -3.08
CA SER A 96 -6.15 21.31 -2.45
C SER A 96 -6.61 21.41 -1.00
N SER A 97 -7.77 20.83 -0.65
CA SER A 97 -8.29 20.86 0.72
C SER A 97 -7.44 20.05 1.71
N ILE A 98 -6.72 19.04 1.23
CA ILE A 98 -5.78 18.23 2.02
C ILE A 98 -4.33 18.74 1.91
N GLY A 99 -4.12 19.94 1.36
CA GLY A 99 -2.83 20.64 1.37
C GLY A 99 -1.88 20.30 0.22
N PHE A 100 -2.36 19.60 -0.82
CA PHE A 100 -1.55 19.27 -1.99
C PHE A 100 -1.97 20.12 -3.21
N ASN A 101 -1.04 20.45 -4.08
CA ASN A 101 -1.33 21.12 -5.35
C ASN A 101 -0.96 20.21 -6.52
N ALA A 102 -1.96 19.53 -7.10
CA ALA A 102 -1.79 18.65 -8.26
C ALA A 102 -2.76 19.05 -9.37
N GLN A 103 -2.25 19.19 -10.60
CA GLN A 103 -3.08 19.54 -11.76
C GLN A 103 -3.32 18.34 -12.67
N THR A 104 -2.33 17.45 -12.75
CA THR A 104 -2.35 16.25 -13.60
C THR A 104 -2.30 14.97 -12.77
N PHE A 105 -2.60 13.83 -13.39
CA PHE A 105 -2.42 12.53 -12.74
C PHE A 105 -0.93 12.24 -12.44
N GLY A 106 -0.02 12.71 -13.28
CA GLY A 106 1.42 12.67 -13.03
C GLY A 106 1.83 13.39 -11.76
N ASP A 107 1.22 14.53 -11.44
CA ASP A 107 1.50 15.25 -10.19
C ASP A 107 1.06 14.46 -8.96
N VAL A 108 -0.11 13.81 -9.02
CA VAL A 108 -0.57 12.91 -7.95
C VAL A 108 0.43 11.77 -7.74
N MET A 109 0.93 11.19 -8.82
CA MET A 109 1.91 10.11 -8.75
C MET A 109 3.25 10.57 -8.15
N LYS A 110 3.67 11.82 -8.38
CA LYS A 110 4.85 12.41 -7.70
C LYS A 110 4.66 12.46 -6.19
N PHE A 111 3.50 12.95 -5.73
CA PHE A 111 3.19 12.98 -4.29
C PHE A 111 3.15 11.56 -3.71
N TYR A 112 2.48 10.63 -4.39
CA TYR A 112 2.47 9.22 -3.98
C TYR A 112 3.88 8.64 -3.82
N LYS A 113 4.76 8.87 -4.80
CA LYS A 113 6.16 8.44 -4.73
C LYS A 113 6.83 9.05 -3.50
N ILE A 114 6.79 10.37 -3.32
CA ILE A 114 7.44 11.06 -2.20
C ILE A 114 6.94 10.49 -0.86
N THR A 115 5.63 10.36 -0.69
CA THR A 115 5.05 9.78 0.53
C THR A 115 5.53 8.35 0.77
N CYS A 116 5.62 7.51 -0.26
CA CYS A 116 6.14 6.15 -0.09
C CYS A 116 7.60 6.14 0.38
N HIS A 117 8.45 7.07 -0.09
CA HIS A 117 9.85 7.16 0.35
C HIS A 117 10.00 7.65 1.79
N THR A 118 9.04 8.41 2.32
CA THR A 118 9.07 8.86 3.71
C THR A 118 8.67 7.79 4.72
N LEU A 119 8.15 6.66 4.24
CA LEU A 119 7.70 5.57 5.11
C LEU A 119 8.84 4.61 5.41
N SER A 120 8.79 4.04 6.61
CA SER A 120 9.72 3.01 7.06
C SER A 120 9.27 1.62 6.60
N ARG A 121 10.26 0.73 6.42
CA ARG A 121 9.99 -0.69 6.19
C ARG A 121 9.20 -1.28 7.36
N SER A 122 8.38 -2.28 7.05
CA SER A 122 7.63 -3.01 8.07
C SER A 122 8.55 -3.90 8.90
N GLN A 123 8.15 -4.20 10.14
CA GLN A 123 8.85 -5.18 10.96
C GLN A 123 8.75 -6.59 10.34
N GLU A 124 9.63 -7.49 10.78
CA GLU A 124 9.53 -8.92 10.42
C GLU A 124 8.35 -9.61 11.10
N GLN A 125 7.90 -9.07 12.25
CA GLN A 125 6.72 -9.57 12.92
C GLN A 125 5.45 -9.21 12.12
N LEU A 126 4.68 -10.23 11.77
CA LEU A 126 3.37 -10.13 11.12
C LEU A 126 2.29 -10.72 12.03
N ILE A 127 1.14 -10.07 12.15
CA ILE A 127 0.08 -10.50 13.05
C ILE A 127 -1.17 -10.88 12.25
N LEU A 128 -1.57 -12.15 12.36
CA LEU A 128 -2.86 -12.64 11.90
C LEU A 128 -3.83 -12.68 13.08
N ARG A 129 -4.94 -11.94 13.01
CA ARG A 129 -5.96 -11.85 14.06
C ARG A 129 -7.28 -12.45 13.59
#